data_AF-A0A7G9QS22-F1
#
_entry.id   AF-A0A7G9QS22-F1
#
_cell.length_a   1.000
_cell.length_b   1.000
_cell.length_c   1.000
_cell.angle_alpha   90.00
_cell.angle_beta   90.00
_cell.angle_gamma   90.00
#
_symmetry.space_group_name_H-M   'P 1'
#
loop_
_entity.id
_entity.type
_entity.pdbx_description
1 polymer ?
#
loop_
_entity_poly.entity_id
_entity_poly.type
_entity_poly.pdbx_seq_one_letter_code
_entity_poly.pdbx_strand_id
1 'polypeptide(L)' 'MDIHDIALNLFAQLVGAPRSAPLDDAARIELGREAYRCAEAFIAAKDLYIREQPAGGMEAGY' A
#
# COMPACT_ATOMS: atom_id res chain seq x y z
N MET A 1 3.95 -1.16 10.76
CA MET A 1 2.76 -1.48 9.98
C MET A 1 3.15 -2.61 9.05
N ASP A 2 2.50 -3.75 9.18
CA ASP A 2 2.77 -4.95 8.38
C ASP A 2 2.10 -4.84 6.99
N ILE A 3 2.53 -5.67 6.03
CA ILE A 3 1.96 -5.68 4.67
C ILE A 3 0.45 -5.97 4.70
N HIS A 4 0.00 -6.83 5.62
CA HIS A 4 -1.41 -7.16 5.81
C HIS A 4 -2.22 -5.94 6.24
N ASP A 5 -1.68 -5.08 7.12
CA ASP A 5 -2.34 -3.85 7.55
C ASP A 5 -2.50 -2.85 6.39
N ILE A 6 -1.47 -2.72 5.55
CA ILE A 6 -1.48 -1.84 4.38
C ILE A 6 -2.51 -2.33 3.36
N ALA A 7 -2.47 -3.63 3.04
CA ALA A 7 -3.40 -4.24 2.10
C ALA A 7 -4.85 -4.15 2.61
N LEU A 8 -5.10 -4.39 3.91
CA LEU A 8 -6.43 -4.28 4.50
C LEU A 8 -6.96 -2.85 4.47
N ASN A 9 -6.13 -1.86 4.83
CA ASN A 9 -6.53 -0.46 4.76
C ASN A 9 -6.85 -0.02 3.33
N LEU A 10 -6.01 -0.42 2.36
CA LEU A 10 -6.25 -0.12 0.95
C LEU A 10 -7.53 -0.79 0.45
N PHE A 11 -7.74 -2.08 0.78
CA PHE A 11 -8.97 -2.79 0.44
C PHE A 11 -10.21 -2.12 1.03
N ALA A 12 -10.17 -1.72 2.30
CA ALA A 12 -11.29 -1.05 2.96
C ALA A 12 -11.66 0.27 2.26
N GLN A 13 -10.66 1.05 1.87
CA GLN A 13 -10.86 2.28 1.10
C GLN A 13 -11.44 1.98 -0.29
N LEU A 14 -10.90 0.97 -0.97
CA LEU A 14 -11.35 0.59 -2.30
C LEU A 14 -12.78 0.05 -2.28
N VAL A 15 -13.19 -0.73 -1.28
CA VAL A 15 -14.57 -1.24 -1.16
C VAL A 15 -15.54 -0.15 -0.72
N GLY A 16 -15.11 0.73 0.19
CA GLY A 16 -15.91 1.86 0.67
C GLY A 16 -16.07 3.02 -0.32
N ALA A 17 -15.32 3.03 -1.42
CA ALA A 17 -15.41 4.05 -2.46
C ALA A 17 -16.82 4.11 -3.06
N PRO A 18 -17.38 5.32 -3.30
CA PRO A 18 -18.70 5.48 -3.89
C PRO A 18 -18.73 4.86 -5.30
N ARG A 19 -19.74 4.01 -5.55
CA ARG A 19 -19.94 3.29 -6.81
C ARG A 19 -21.39 3.38 -7.26
N SER A 20 -21.60 3.26 -8.57
CA SER A 20 -22.95 3.19 -9.16
C SER A 20 -23.70 1.90 -8.83
N ALA A 21 -22.97 0.83 -8.48
CA ALA A 21 -23.51 -0.48 -8.14
C ALA A 21 -22.70 -1.12 -7.00
N PRO A 22 -23.34 -1.97 -6.17
CA PRO A 22 -22.63 -2.75 -5.16
C PRO A 22 -21.68 -3.74 -5.82
N LEU A 23 -20.53 -3.99 -5.17
CA LEU A 23 -19.61 -5.04 -5.59
C LEU A 23 -20.19 -6.41 -5.24
N ASP A 24 -20.11 -7.34 -6.19
CA ASP A 24 -20.30 -8.75 -5.90
C ASP A 24 -19.07 -9.35 -5.20
N ASP A 25 -19.21 -10.59 -4.73
CA ASP A 25 -18.17 -11.23 -3.95
C ASP A 25 -16.92 -11.57 -4.79
N ALA A 26 -17.09 -11.87 -6.08
CA ALA A 26 -15.97 -12.12 -6.98
C ALA A 26 -15.12 -10.85 -7.18
N ALA A 27 -15.75 -9.70 -7.38
CA ALA A 27 -15.10 -8.41 -7.51
C ALA A 27 -14.42 -7.98 -6.21
N ARG A 28 -15.02 -8.27 -5.04
CA ARG A 28 -14.37 -8.04 -3.75
C ARG A 28 -13.10 -8.89 -3.59
N ILE A 29 -13.13 -10.16 -3.99
CA ILE A 29 -11.95 -11.04 -3.93
C ILE A 29 -10.84 -10.50 -4.83
N GLU A 30 -11.17 -10.10 -6.06
CA GLU A 30 -10.15 -9.56 -6.97
C GLU A 30 -9.59 -8.21 -6.50
N LEU A 31 -10.43 -7.34 -5.92
CA LEU A 31 -9.99 -6.11 -5.26
C LEU A 31 -9.06 -6.39 -4.07
N GLY A 32 -9.34 -7.44 -3.29
CA GLY A 32 -8.46 -7.86 -2.20
C GLY A 32 -7.09 -8.30 -2.70
N ARG A 33 -7.05 -9.07 -3.80
CA ARG A 33 -5.79 -9.49 -4.44
C ARG A 33 -5.02 -8.30 -5.00
N GLU A 34 -5.70 -7.37 -5.66
CA GLU A 34 -5.08 -6.17 -6.19
C GLU A 34 -4.53 -5.27 -5.08
N ALA A 35 -5.29 -5.08 -3.99
CA ALA A 35 -4.81 -4.32 -2.83
C ALA A 35 -3.53 -4.93 -2.24
N TYR A 36 -3.41 -6.26 -2.22
CA TYR A 36 -2.21 -6.95 -1.79
C TYR A 36 -1.02 -6.70 -2.73
N ARG A 37 -1.23 -6.81 -4.06
CA ARG A 37 -0.20 -6.49 -5.08
C ARG A 37 0.28 -5.05 -4.96
N CYS A 38 -0.62 -4.09 -4.73
CA CYS A 38 -0.27 -2.70 -4.50
C CYS A 38 0.54 -2.52 -3.20
N ALA A 39 0.19 -3.23 -2.12
CA ALA A 39 0.94 -3.18 -0.87
C ALA A 39 2.37 -3.73 -1.03
N GLU A 40 2.56 -4.83 -1.78
CA GLU A 40 3.87 -5.37 -2.13
C GLU A 40 4.70 -4.36 -2.92
N ALA A 41 4.11 -3.75 -3.96
CA ALA A 41 4.77 -2.74 -4.77
C ALA A 41 5.18 -1.51 -3.95
N PHE A 42 4.31 -1.07 -3.03
CA PHE A 42 4.61 0.04 -2.12
C PHE A 42 5.79 -0.28 -1.19
N ILE A 43 5.84 -1.47 -0.60
CA ILE A 43 6.95 -1.88 0.25
C ILE A 43 8.25 -1.93 -0.55
N ALA A 44 8.23 -2.52 -1.74
CA ALA A 44 9.41 -2.57 -2.61
C ALA A 44 9.90 -1.16 -2.98
N ALA A 45 8.99 -0.24 -3.33
CA ALA A 45 9.32 1.15 -3.65
C ALA A 45 9.86 1.91 -2.43
N LYS A 46 9.27 1.70 -1.25
CA LYS A 46 9.75 2.28 0.02
C LYS A 46 11.15 1.77 0.36
N ASP A 47 11.40 0.47 0.21
CA ASP A 47 12.72 -0.12 0.47
C ASP A 47 13.76 0.40 -0.52
N LEU A 48 13.40 0.55 -1.79
CA LEU A 48 14.25 1.20 -2.80
C LEU A 48 14.57 2.65 -2.39
N TYR A 49 13.55 3.43 -2.04
CA TYR A 49 13.72 4.81 -1.59
C TYR A 49 14.64 4.94 -0.37
N ILE A 50 14.52 4.04 0.61
CA ILE A 50 15.40 4.01 1.78
C ILE A 50 16.84 3.67 1.39
N ARG A 51 17.05 2.74 0.45
CA ARG A 51 18.39 2.36 -0.03
C ARG A 51 19.05 3.45 -0.88
N GLU A 52 18.27 4.18 -1.64
CA GLU A 52 18.73 5.26 -2.52
C GLU A 52 18.85 6.61 -1.83
N GLN A 53 18.34 6.75 -0.60
CA GLN A 53 18.64 7.93 0.20
C GLN A 53 20.15 7.99 0.45
N PRO A 54 20.85 9.05 0.03
CA PRO A 54 22.22 9.26 0.45
C PRO A 54 22.26 9.31 1.97
N ALA A 55 23.28 8.72 2.60
CA ALA A 55 23.48 8.75 4.06
C ALA A 55 23.78 10.16 4.63
N GLY A 56 23.17 11.21 4.07
CA GLY A 56 23.49 12.62 4.29
C GLY A 56 22.37 13.39 4.98
N GLY A 57 21.91 12.90 6.13
CA GLY A 57 20.90 13.59 6.95
C GLY A 57 21.17 13.61 8.45
N MET A 58 22.30 13.07 8.91
CA MET A 58 22.65 13.04 10.33
C MET A 58 24.13 13.41 10.56
N GLU A 59 24.60 14.46 9.88
CA GLU A 59 25.74 15.26 10.35
C GLU A 59 25.43 16.73 10.08
N ALA A 60 24.81 17.38 11.05
CA ALA A 60 25.02 18.79 11.32
C ALA A 60 25.31 18.90 12.80
N GLY A 61 26.53 18.53 13.17
CA GLY A 61 27.10 19.01 14.42
C GLY A 61 27.16 20.53 14.35
N TYR A 62 26.45 21.18 15.27
CA TYR A 62 26.83 22.43 15.90
C TYR A 62 26.18 22.51 17.27
#